data_AF-A0A413Q5F8-F1
#
_entry.id   AF-A0A413Q5F8-F1
#
_cell.length_a   1.000
_cell.length_b   1.000
_cell.length_c   1.000
_cell.angle_alpha   90.00
_cell.angle_beta   90.00
_cell.angle_gamma   90.00
#
_symmetry.space_group_name_H-M   'P 1'
#
loop_
_entity.id
_entity.type
_entity.pdbx_description
1 polymer ?
#
loop_
_entity_poly.entity_id
_entity_poly.type
_entity_poly.pdbx_seq_one_letter_code
_entity_poly.pdbx_strand_id
1 'polypeptide(L)'
;MIEGILARGDRRFCDAIVKVYEKGGYYDAWTEYFDYDRWIDSIKECGLDPDFYTMRERPLDEVFPWDFIDIGVTKQFMIREWETAHKETVTPNCRMRCSACGAKSYGGGVCYEN
;
A
#
# COMPACT_ATOMS: atom_id res chain seq x y z
N MET A 1 -1.62 -4.71 11.65
CA MET A 1 -2.99 -4.41 11.17
C MET A 1 -3.14 -2.95 10.77
N ILE A 2 -2.78 -1.98 11.63
CA ILE A 2 -2.88 -0.53 11.36
C ILE A 2 -2.09 -0.10 10.12
N GLU A 3 -0.86 -0.60 9.93
CA GLU A 3 -0.08 -0.34 8.71
C GLU A 3 -0.83 -0.73 7.43
N GLY A 4 -1.61 -1.81 7.48
CA GLY A 4 -2.45 -2.24 6.37
C GLY A 4 -3.59 -1.26 6.07
N ILE A 5 -4.17 -0.65 7.10
CA ILE A 5 -5.18 0.40 6.94
C ILE A 5 -4.53 1.64 6.34
N LEU A 6 -3.40 2.09 6.91
CA LEU A 6 -2.67 3.29 6.47
C LEU A 6 -2.20 3.17 5.01
N ALA A 7 -1.63 2.03 4.63
CA ALA A 7 -1.18 1.77 3.27
C ALA A 7 -2.31 1.76 2.23
N ARG A 8 -3.56 1.52 2.68
CA ARG A 8 -4.73 1.41 1.80
C ARG A 8 -5.80 2.48 2.04
N GLY A 9 -5.48 3.45 2.89
CA GLY A 9 -6.35 4.56 3.24
C GLY A 9 -6.56 5.50 2.05
N ASP A 10 -7.73 6.10 2.00
CA ASP A 10 -8.04 7.17 1.05
C ASP A 10 -8.26 8.49 1.78
N ARG A 11 -8.72 9.52 1.06
CA ARG A 11 -8.93 10.86 1.62
C ARG A 11 -9.87 10.88 2.82
N ARG A 12 -10.77 9.91 2.96
CA ARG A 12 -11.67 9.79 4.12
C ARG A 12 -10.90 9.46 5.40
N PHE A 13 -9.71 8.87 5.29
CA PHE A 13 -8.90 8.47 6.43
C PHE A 13 -8.13 9.65 7.06
N CYS A 14 -8.08 10.81 6.42
CA CYS A 14 -7.38 11.99 6.94
C CYS A 14 -7.91 12.41 8.32
N ASP A 15 -9.23 12.44 8.50
CA ASP A 15 -9.86 12.83 9.77
C ASP A 15 -9.53 11.85 10.89
N ALA A 16 -9.43 10.55 10.58
CA ALA A 16 -9.04 9.52 11.54
C ALA A 16 -7.60 9.70 12.02
N ILE A 17 -6.66 10.07 11.14
CA ILE A 17 -5.27 10.36 11.53
C ILE A 17 -5.22 11.56 12.48
N VAL A 18 -5.95 12.63 12.16
CA VAL A 18 -6.04 13.82 13.03
C VAL A 18 -6.65 13.43 14.39
N LYS A 19 -7.69 12.60 14.40
CA LYS A 19 -8.33 12.13 15.63
C LYS A 19 -7.38 11.31 16.52
N VAL A 20 -6.58 10.42 15.92
CA VAL A 20 -5.57 9.65 16.65
C VAL A 20 -4.54 10.57 17.29
N TYR A 21 -4.08 11.57 16.54
CA TYR A 21 -3.18 12.60 17.05
C TYR A 21 -3.81 13.35 18.24
N GLU A 22 -5.05 13.84 18.10
CA GLU A 22 -5.77 14.54 19.19
C GLU A 22 -5.93 13.69 20.46
N LYS A 23 -5.95 12.36 20.33
CA LYS A 23 -6.02 11.40 21.44
C LYS A 23 -4.66 10.94 21.97
N GLY A 24 -3.56 11.51 21.49
CA GLY A 24 -2.21 11.22 22.00
C GLY A 24 -1.37 10.22 21.18
N GLY A 25 -1.81 9.83 19.98
CA GLY A 25 -1.08 8.91 19.09
C GLY A 25 0.04 9.62 18.33
N TYR A 26 1.22 9.74 18.95
CA TYR A 26 2.41 10.37 18.33
C TYR A 26 3.61 9.42 18.23
N TYR A 27 3.82 8.55 19.22
CA TYR A 27 4.98 7.66 19.33
C TYR A 27 4.66 6.21 18.91
N ASP A 28 3.75 6.04 17.95
CA ASP A 28 3.24 4.71 17.55
C ASP A 28 4.28 3.81 16.84
N ALA A 29 5.47 4.35 16.51
CA ALA A 29 6.60 3.57 16.02
C ALA A 29 7.33 2.78 17.12
N TRP A 30 7.11 3.11 18.39
CA TRP A 30 7.69 2.43 19.54
C TRP A 30 6.62 1.61 20.24
N THR A 31 6.83 0.31 20.35
CA THR A 31 5.84 -0.65 20.84
C THR A 31 5.31 -0.30 22.23
N GLU A 32 6.12 0.34 23.09
CA GLU A 32 5.71 0.73 24.45
C GLU A 32 4.67 1.86 24.48
N TYR A 33 4.55 2.63 23.40
CA TYR A 33 3.63 3.76 23.27
C TYR A 33 2.48 3.49 22.28
N PHE A 34 2.60 2.42 21.49
CA PHE A 34 1.58 2.01 20.54
C PHE A 34 0.31 1.56 21.27
N ASP A 35 -0.81 2.19 20.92
CA ASP A 35 -2.12 1.94 21.48
C ASP A 35 -3.09 1.58 20.36
N TYR A 36 -3.39 0.28 20.24
CA TYR A 36 -4.24 -0.24 19.20
C TYR A 36 -5.70 0.24 19.34
N ASP A 37 -6.22 0.28 20.56
CA ASP A 37 -7.61 0.65 20.82
C ASP A 37 -7.84 2.13 20.48
N ARG A 38 -6.86 3.00 20.79
CA ARG A 38 -6.88 4.41 20.34
C ARG A 38 -7.10 4.54 18.84
N TRP A 39 -6.42 3.71 18.03
CA TRP A 39 -6.59 3.70 16.59
C TRP A 39 -8.00 3.27 16.18
N ILE A 40 -8.46 2.12 16.68
CA ILE A 40 -9.76 1.57 16.31
C ILE A 40 -10.90 2.50 16.71
N ASP A 41 -10.85 3.08 17.90
CA ASP A 41 -11.86 4.00 18.39
C ASP A 41 -11.88 5.29 17.57
N SER A 42 -10.71 5.85 17.25
CA SER A 42 -10.60 7.05 16.40
C SER A 42 -11.15 6.83 15.00
N ILE A 43 -10.87 5.67 14.40
CA ILE A 43 -11.38 5.28 13.08
C ILE A 43 -12.91 5.19 13.11
N LYS A 44 -13.47 4.48 14.12
CA LYS A 44 -14.92 4.32 14.27
C LYS A 44 -15.65 5.62 14.57
N GLU A 45 -15.06 6.51 15.37
CA GLU A 45 -15.60 7.85 15.64
C GLU A 45 -15.69 8.72 14.39
N CYS A 46 -14.82 8.49 13.40
CA CYS A 46 -14.88 9.15 12.10
C CYS A 46 -15.86 8.46 11.13
N GLY A 47 -16.66 7.50 11.61
CA GLY A 47 -17.63 6.76 10.79
C GLY A 47 -16.98 5.81 9.78
N LEU A 48 -15.73 5.42 10.01
CA LEU A 48 -14.99 4.50 9.15
C LEU A 48 -14.99 3.09 9.73
N ASP A 49 -14.97 2.11 8.83
CA ASP A 49 -14.81 0.70 9.19
C ASP A 49 -13.36 0.26 8.90
N PRO A 50 -12.58 -0.18 9.91
CA PRO A 50 -11.25 -0.76 9.70
C PRO A 50 -11.24 -1.92 8.70
N ASP A 51 -12.27 -2.76 8.69
CA ASP A 51 -12.31 -3.98 7.88
C ASP A 51 -12.51 -3.68 6.40
N PHE A 52 -13.19 -2.57 6.08
CA PHE A 52 -13.29 -2.04 4.72
C PHE A 52 -11.90 -1.84 4.08
N TYR A 53 -10.88 -1.49 4.86
CA TYR A 53 -9.53 -1.24 4.32
C TYR A 53 -8.67 -2.50 4.22
N THR A 54 -8.95 -3.54 5.00
CA THR A 54 -8.05 -4.69 5.17
C THR A 54 -8.60 -6.01 4.63
N MET A 55 -9.93 -6.20 4.64
CA MET A 55 -10.54 -7.50 4.37
C MET A 55 -11.27 -7.58 3.03
N ARG A 56 -11.65 -6.45 2.42
CA ARG A 56 -12.37 -6.49 1.14
C ARG A 56 -11.47 -6.90 -0.01
N GLU A 57 -12.00 -7.73 -0.90
CA GLU A 57 -11.42 -7.93 -2.22
C GLU A 57 -11.54 -6.62 -3.02
N ARG A 58 -10.51 -6.34 -3.80
CA ARG A 58 -10.40 -5.12 -4.60
C ARG A 58 -10.36 -5.51 -6.06
N PRO A 59 -11.38 -5.17 -6.86
CA PRO A 59 -11.37 -5.51 -8.27
C PRO A 59 -10.31 -4.67 -8.99
N LEU A 60 -9.71 -5.25 -10.04
CA LEU A 60 -8.54 -4.67 -10.71
C LEU A 60 -8.87 -3.40 -11.54
N ASP A 61 -10.14 -3.20 -11.84
CA ASP A 61 -10.68 -2.01 -12.50
C ASP A 61 -11.06 -0.88 -11.52
N GLU A 62 -10.92 -1.10 -10.21
CA GLU A 62 -11.04 -0.03 -9.21
C GLU A 62 -9.89 0.98 -9.37
N VAL A 63 -10.23 2.26 -9.14
CA VAL A 63 -9.24 3.32 -8.94
C VAL A 63 -8.73 3.22 -7.51
N PHE A 64 -7.48 2.80 -7.34
CA PHE A 64 -6.90 2.66 -6.01
C PHE A 64 -6.50 4.02 -5.43
N PRO A 65 -6.60 4.19 -4.10
CA PRO A 65 -6.18 5.41 -3.43
C PRO A 65 -4.72 5.80 -3.71
N TRP A 66 -3.86 4.83 -4.02
CA TRP A 66 -2.44 5.00 -4.32
C TRP A 66 -2.11 5.02 -5.83
N ASP A 67 -3.11 4.96 -6.73
CA ASP A 67 -2.87 4.93 -8.19
C ASP A 67 -2.19 6.21 -8.71
N PHE A 68 -2.21 7.31 -7.95
CA PHE A 68 -1.53 8.55 -8.31
C PHE A 68 -0.02 8.51 -8.05
N ILE A 69 0.49 7.50 -7.36
CA ILE A 69 1.91 7.34 -7.05
C ILE A 69 2.61 6.73 -8.25
N ASP A 70 3.48 7.50 -8.90
CA ASP A 70 4.32 7.02 -9.99
C ASP A 70 5.73 6.68 -9.48
N ILE A 71 6.04 5.39 -9.47
CA ILE A 71 7.37 4.84 -9.15
C ILE A 71 8.09 4.29 -10.40
N GLY A 72 7.64 4.69 -11.60
CA GLY A 72 8.13 4.20 -12.88
C GLY A 72 7.70 2.76 -13.20
N VAL A 73 6.99 2.10 -12.29
CA VAL A 73 6.40 0.77 -12.51
C VAL A 73 4.94 0.92 -12.91
N THR A 74 4.56 0.27 -14.00
CA THR A 74 3.20 0.37 -14.56
C THR A 74 2.17 -0.43 -13.75
N LYS A 75 0.92 0.06 -13.68
CA LYS A 75 -0.19 -0.67 -13.04
C LYS A 75 -0.41 -2.04 -13.71
N GLN A 76 -0.31 -2.12 -15.03
CA GLN A 76 -0.43 -3.37 -15.78
C GLN A 76 0.64 -4.40 -15.36
N PHE A 77 1.87 -3.96 -15.10
CA PHE A 77 2.90 -4.85 -14.54
C PHE A 77 2.49 -5.38 -13.17
N MET A 78 2.05 -4.50 -12.24
CA MET A 78 1.65 -4.92 -10.90
C MET A 78 0.48 -5.91 -10.92
N ILE A 79 -0.52 -5.70 -11.79
CA ILE A 79 -1.63 -6.65 -12.00
C ILE A 79 -1.11 -8.01 -12.46
N ARG A 80 -0.22 -8.03 -13.46
CA ARG A 80 0.37 -9.28 -13.98
C ARG A 80 1.19 -10.00 -12.91
N GLU A 81 1.96 -9.27 -12.10
CA GLU A 81 2.72 -9.87 -10.98
C GLU A 81 1.78 -10.40 -9.88
N TRP A 82 0.67 -9.72 -9.61
CA TRP A 82 -0.36 -10.22 -8.69
C TRP A 82 -0.96 -11.55 -9.17
N GLU A 83 -1.32 -11.65 -10.46
CA GLU A 83 -1.79 -12.91 -11.06
C GLU A 83 -0.71 -14.01 -11.05
N THR A 84 0.55 -13.64 -11.27
CA THR A 84 1.70 -14.55 -11.27
C THR A 84 1.96 -15.11 -9.87
N ALA A 85 1.82 -14.26 -8.84
CA ALA A 85 1.92 -14.65 -7.44
C ALA A 85 0.80 -15.62 -7.04
N HIS A 86 -0.43 -15.42 -7.51
CA HIS A 86 -1.55 -16.37 -7.29
C HIS A 86 -1.30 -17.74 -7.93
N LYS A 87 -0.45 -17.81 -8.95
CA LYS A 87 -0.01 -19.06 -9.60
C LYS A 87 1.27 -19.62 -8.97
N GLU A 88 1.70 -19.06 -7.83
CA GLU A 88 2.92 -19.45 -7.11
C GLU A 88 4.18 -19.44 -8.01
N THR A 89 4.17 -18.61 -9.04
CA THR A 89 5.23 -18.56 -10.04
C THR A 89 6.24 -17.47 -9.67
N VAL A 90 7.52 -17.81 -9.66
CA VAL A 90 8.59 -16.86 -9.36
C VAL A 90 8.90 -16.01 -10.59
N THR A 91 8.82 -14.69 -10.44
CA THR A 91 9.35 -13.76 -11.43
C THR A 91 10.89 -13.73 -11.35
N PRO A 92 11.60 -14.06 -12.44
CA PRO A 92 13.06 -14.07 -12.45
C PRO A 92 13.67 -12.69 -12.15
N ASN A 93 14.92 -12.70 -11.68
CA ASN A 93 15.69 -11.48 -11.46
C ASN A 93 15.89 -10.71 -12.79
N CYS A 94 15.92 -9.37 -12.72
CA CYS A 94 16.11 -8.49 -13.88
C CYS A 94 17.39 -8.78 -14.68
N ARG A 95 18.46 -9.27 -14.04
CA ARG A 95 19.71 -9.67 -14.72
C ARG A 95 19.60 -10.98 -15.50
N MET A 96 18.63 -11.83 -15.17
CA MET A 96 18.36 -13.06 -15.91
C MET A 96 17.40 -12.79 -17.07
N ARG A 97 16.37 -11.98 -16.81
CA ARG A 97 15.36 -11.59 -17.80
C ARG A 97 14.67 -10.32 -17.33
N CYS A 98 14.60 -9.31 -18.19
CA CYS A 98 13.83 -8.11 -17.91
C CYS A 98 12.33 -8.46 -17.73
N SER A 99 11.74 -8.06 -16.61
CA SER A 99 10.31 -8.27 -16.32
C SER A 99 9.41 -7.21 -16.97
N ALA A 100 9.98 -6.24 -17.69
CA ALA A 100 9.25 -5.16 -18.35
C ALA A 100 8.33 -4.39 -17.40
N CYS A 101 8.82 -4.03 -16.21
CA CYS A 101 8.03 -3.33 -15.18
C CYS A 101 7.70 -1.87 -15.52
N GLY A 102 8.53 -1.23 -16.37
CA GLY A 102 8.43 0.19 -16.73
C GLY A 102 9.63 1.01 -16.24
N ALA A 103 10.35 0.55 -15.22
CA ALA A 103 11.42 1.29 -14.55
C ALA A 103 12.61 1.69 -15.46
N LYS A 104 12.68 1.13 -16.67
CA LYS A 104 13.64 1.57 -17.70
C LYS A 104 13.47 3.06 -18.03
N SER A 105 12.30 3.66 -17.79
CA SER A 105 12.08 5.11 -17.94
C SER A 105 13.09 6.00 -17.17
N TYR A 106 13.71 5.49 -16.10
CA TYR A 106 14.67 6.24 -15.29
C TYR A 106 16.07 6.39 -15.88
N GLY A 107 16.41 5.71 -16.99
CA GLY A 107 17.68 5.96 -17.66
C GLY A 107 18.92 5.34 -17.01
N GLY A 108 18.79 4.44 -16.02
CA GLY A 108 19.94 3.85 -15.35
C GLY A 108 19.69 2.55 -14.59
N GLY A 109 20.72 2.09 -13.87
CA GLY A 109 20.71 0.87 -13.07
C GLY A 109 20.73 -0.41 -13.89
N VAL A 110 20.28 -1.52 -13.27
CA VAL A 110 20.25 -2.87 -13.87
C VAL A 110 19.48 -2.93 -15.19
N CYS A 111 18.57 -1.99 -15.46
CA CYS A 111 17.83 -1.91 -16.72
C CYS A 111 18.70 -1.51 -17.93
N TYR A 112 19.93 -1.06 -17.69
CA TYR A 112 20.91 -0.59 -18.68
C TYR A 112 22.26 -1.32 -18.55
N GLU A 113 22.37 -2.28 -17.63
CA GLU A 113 23.50 -3.22 -17.60
C GLU A 113 23.35 -4.16 -18.81
N ASN A 114 24.38 -4.24 -19.65
CA ASN A 114 24.42 -5.14 -20.82
C ASN A 114 24.66 -6.59 -20.40
#